data_AF-A0A259DFZ3-F1
#
_entry.id   AF-A0A259DFZ3-F1
#
_cell.length_a   1.000
_cell.length_b   1.000
_cell.length_c   1.000
_cell.angle_alpha   90.00
_cell.angle_beta   90.00
_cell.angle_gamma   90.00
#
_symmetry.space_group_name_H-M   'P 1'
#
loop_
_entity.id
_entity.type
_entity.pdbx_description
1 polymer ?
#
loop_
_entity_poly.entity_id
_entity_poly.type
_entity_poly.pdbx_seq_one_letter_code
_entity_poly.pdbx_strand_id
1 'polypeptide(L)'
;MSLQTQITTLIAAIASDIKTLLANTGNLANLTTTNKTSLVNSLNELKSSIANIDLTSLISDATATSTSKTYSIDKINSQISAAVAALVNSAPGTLDTLKELADALTADSSTISGLVTAIGNRVRFDAAQSLTDPEKIVACQNIGIGDPTTDLAAAYAAAKV
;
A
#
# COMPACT_ATOMS: atom_id res chain seq x y z
N MET A 1 6.14 -85.90 -15.00
CA MET A 1 5.36 -84.81 -15.62
C MET A 1 5.11 -85.17 -17.07
N SER A 2 3.88 -85.12 -17.55
CA SER A 2 3.60 -85.32 -18.97
C SER A 2 3.88 -84.03 -19.76
N LEU A 3 4.14 -84.17 -21.06
CA LEU A 3 4.24 -83.04 -22.00
C LEU A 3 3.00 -82.14 -21.91
N GLN A 4 1.83 -82.73 -21.72
CA GLN A 4 0.58 -82.02 -21.51
C GLN A 4 0.64 -81.09 -20.29
N THR A 5 1.16 -81.54 -19.14
CA THR A 5 1.32 -80.70 -17.94
C THR A 5 2.28 -79.52 -18.20
N GLN A 6 3.36 -79.75 -18.92
CA GLN A 6 4.34 -78.70 -19.27
C GLN A 6 3.70 -77.62 -20.15
N ILE A 7 2.97 -78.02 -21.19
CA ILE A 7 2.29 -77.10 -22.12
C ILE A 7 1.24 -76.27 -21.38
N THR A 8 0.40 -76.89 -20.55
CA THR A 8 -0.63 -76.16 -19.78
C THR A 8 -0.01 -75.13 -18.83
N THR A 9 1.09 -75.48 -18.18
CA THR A 9 1.79 -74.57 -17.26
C THR A 9 2.39 -73.37 -18.00
N LEU A 10 3.02 -73.60 -19.15
CA LEU A 10 3.56 -72.53 -19.99
C LEU A 10 2.45 -71.58 -20.48
N ILE A 11 1.34 -72.12 -20.97
CA ILE A 11 0.21 -71.31 -21.44
C ILE A 11 -0.37 -70.47 -20.29
N ALA A 12 -0.46 -71.03 -19.08
CA ALA A 12 -0.93 -70.30 -17.90
C ALA A 12 0.01 -69.14 -17.52
N ALA A 13 1.33 -69.36 -17.57
CA ALA A 13 2.32 -68.31 -17.32
C ALA A 13 2.22 -67.18 -18.36
N ILE A 14 2.19 -67.51 -19.65
CA ILE A 14 2.02 -66.54 -20.74
C ILE A 14 0.72 -65.74 -20.59
N ALA A 15 -0.39 -66.42 -20.26
CA ALA A 15 -1.67 -65.75 -20.04
C ALA A 15 -1.64 -64.79 -18.84
N SER A 16 -0.90 -65.14 -17.79
CA SER A 16 -0.66 -64.25 -16.63
C SER A 16 0.14 -63.02 -17.04
N ASP A 17 1.23 -63.20 -17.79
CA ASP A 17 2.08 -62.10 -18.27
C ASP A 17 1.30 -61.14 -19.18
N ILE A 18 0.49 -61.66 -20.11
CA ILE A 18 -0.37 -60.85 -20.99
C ILE A 18 -1.41 -60.05 -20.18
N LYS A 19 -2.06 -60.67 -19.18
CA LYS A 19 -3.00 -59.96 -18.30
C LYS A 19 -2.31 -58.83 -17.56
N THR A 20 -1.11 -59.06 -17.03
CA THR A 20 -0.29 -58.04 -16.36
C THR A 20 0.05 -56.89 -17.32
N LEU A 21 0.48 -57.20 -18.55
CA LEU A 21 0.79 -56.18 -19.57
C LEU A 21 -0.44 -55.34 -19.95
N LEU A 22 -1.59 -55.97 -20.15
CA LEU A 22 -2.84 -55.27 -20.45
C LEU A 22 -3.32 -54.42 -19.28
N ALA A 23 -3.20 -54.93 -18.04
CA ALA A 23 -3.54 -54.19 -16.83
C ALA A 23 -2.64 -52.95 -16.66
N ASN A 24 -1.33 -53.09 -16.87
CA ASN A 24 -0.36 -52.00 -16.79
C ASN A 24 -0.53 -50.96 -17.91
N THR A 25 -0.91 -51.40 -19.11
CA THR A 25 -1.18 -50.50 -20.25
C THR A 25 -2.51 -49.73 -20.06
N GLY A 26 -3.49 -50.35 -19.38
CA GLY A 26 -4.82 -49.78 -19.17
C GLY A 26 -5.69 -49.77 -20.43
N ASN A 27 -6.92 -49.27 -20.30
CA ASN A 27 -7.85 -49.13 -21.42
C ASN A 27 -7.69 -47.75 -22.07
N LEU A 28 -7.29 -47.70 -23.34
CA LEU A 28 -7.07 -46.45 -24.08
C LEU A 28 -8.36 -45.59 -24.17
N ALA A 29 -9.55 -46.21 -24.10
CA ALA A 29 -10.82 -45.47 -24.10
C ALA A 29 -10.94 -44.51 -22.90
N ASN A 30 -10.29 -44.84 -21.78
CA ASN A 30 -10.33 -44.06 -20.53
C ASN A 30 -9.38 -42.85 -20.53
N LEU A 31 -8.52 -42.71 -21.54
CA LEU A 31 -7.67 -41.52 -21.66
C LEU A 31 -8.54 -40.27 -21.84
N THR A 32 -8.11 -39.14 -21.28
CA THR A 32 -8.79 -37.84 -21.41
C THR A 32 -8.21 -36.99 -22.54
N THR A 33 -7.11 -37.43 -23.16
CA THR A 33 -6.55 -36.84 -24.38
C THR A 33 -7.48 -37.06 -25.57
N THR A 34 -7.35 -36.24 -26.60
CA THR A 34 -8.16 -36.33 -27.82
C THR A 34 -7.75 -37.55 -28.64
N ASN A 35 -6.45 -37.76 -28.83
CA ASN A 35 -5.88 -38.91 -29.51
C ASN A 35 -5.75 -40.08 -28.54
N LYS A 36 -6.43 -41.18 -28.85
CA LYS A 36 -6.48 -42.43 -28.06
C LYS A 36 -6.01 -43.63 -28.88
N THR A 37 -5.36 -43.43 -30.02
CA THR A 37 -4.90 -44.53 -30.90
C THR A 37 -3.76 -45.33 -30.28
N SER A 38 -2.92 -44.68 -29.46
CA SER A 38 -1.88 -45.33 -28.66
C SER A 38 -1.48 -44.44 -27.48
N LEU A 39 -0.91 -45.02 -26.42
CA LEU A 39 -0.33 -44.23 -25.32
C LEU A 39 0.74 -43.25 -25.81
N VAL A 40 1.53 -43.65 -26.80
CA VAL A 40 2.57 -42.78 -27.39
C VAL A 40 1.95 -41.55 -28.05
N ASN A 41 0.88 -41.72 -28.81
CA ASN A 41 0.20 -40.60 -29.45
C ASN A 41 -0.43 -39.65 -28.41
N SER A 42 -1.05 -40.19 -27.36
CA SER A 42 -1.61 -39.40 -26.25
C SER A 42 -0.53 -38.63 -25.48
N LEU A 43 0.63 -39.25 -25.24
CA LEU A 43 1.77 -38.60 -24.59
C LEU A 43 2.37 -37.49 -25.47
N ASN A 44 2.46 -37.72 -26.79
CA ASN A 44 2.92 -36.71 -27.73
C ASN A 44 1.94 -35.52 -27.83
N GLU A 45 0.63 -35.78 -27.79
CA GLU A 45 -0.39 -34.74 -27.69
C GLU A 45 -0.21 -33.91 -26.40
N LEU A 46 -0.09 -34.57 -25.25
CA LEU A 46 0.12 -33.88 -23.97
C LEU A 46 1.40 -33.05 -23.98
N LYS A 47 2.50 -33.59 -24.52
CA LYS A 47 3.78 -32.87 -24.66
C LYS A 47 3.63 -31.63 -25.52
N SER A 48 2.90 -31.73 -26.63
CA SER A 48 2.59 -30.59 -27.50
C SER A 48 1.73 -29.55 -26.77
N SER A 49 0.66 -29.97 -26.10
CA SER A 49 -0.21 -29.08 -25.32
C SER A 49 0.57 -28.32 -24.24
N ILE A 50 1.47 -28.97 -23.52
CA ILE A 50 2.33 -28.33 -22.51
C ILE A 50 3.30 -27.33 -23.17
N ALA A 51 3.91 -27.70 -24.30
CA ALA A 51 4.83 -26.80 -25.03
C ALA A 51 4.13 -25.56 -25.60
N ASN A 52 2.83 -25.67 -25.89
CA ASN A 52 1.99 -24.58 -26.39
C ASN A 52 1.31 -23.76 -25.29
N ILE A 53 1.63 -23.98 -24.00
CA ILE A 53 1.16 -23.10 -22.93
C ILE A 53 1.78 -21.72 -23.12
N ASP A 54 0.98 -20.79 -23.59
CA ASP A 54 1.38 -19.39 -23.75
C ASP A 54 1.15 -18.62 -22.44
N LEU A 55 2.21 -18.49 -21.63
CA LEU A 55 2.17 -17.68 -20.42
C LEU A 55 2.01 -16.18 -20.72
N THR A 56 2.34 -15.71 -21.93
CA THR A 56 2.21 -14.30 -22.32
C THR A 56 0.75 -13.87 -22.52
N SER A 57 -0.14 -14.86 -22.67
CA SER A 57 -1.58 -14.66 -22.65
C SER A 57 -2.10 -14.27 -21.25
N LEU A 58 -1.36 -14.59 -20.18
CA LEU A 58 -1.73 -14.33 -18.79
C LEU A 58 -0.85 -13.24 -18.14
N ILE A 59 0.45 -13.24 -18.43
CA ILE A 59 1.43 -12.31 -17.85
C ILE A 59 2.01 -11.44 -18.96
N SER A 60 1.84 -10.12 -18.86
CA SER A 60 2.36 -9.20 -19.87
C SER A 60 2.66 -7.82 -19.30
N ASP A 61 3.90 -7.36 -19.47
CA ASP A 61 4.35 -6.04 -19.00
C ASP A 61 4.11 -4.91 -20.02
N ALA A 62 3.59 -5.27 -21.20
CA ALA A 62 3.42 -4.34 -22.32
C ALA A 62 2.10 -3.55 -22.28
N THR A 63 1.07 -4.06 -21.58
CA THR A 63 -0.29 -3.49 -21.68
C THR A 63 -0.89 -3.22 -20.30
N ALA A 64 -0.96 -1.95 -19.91
CA ALA A 64 -1.45 -1.52 -18.58
C ALA A 64 -2.95 -1.61 -18.37
N THR A 65 -3.73 -1.80 -19.45
CA THR A 65 -5.20 -1.69 -19.44
C THR A 65 -5.91 -3.02 -19.63
N SER A 66 -5.17 -4.13 -19.64
CA SER A 66 -5.77 -5.45 -19.78
C SER A 66 -6.56 -5.82 -18.53
N THR A 67 -7.76 -6.37 -18.70
CA THR A 67 -8.59 -6.91 -17.61
C THR A 67 -8.42 -8.42 -17.42
N SER A 68 -7.73 -9.09 -18.34
CA SER A 68 -7.51 -10.54 -18.34
C SER A 68 -6.04 -10.93 -18.14
N LYS A 69 -5.14 -9.94 -17.98
CA LYS A 69 -3.70 -10.16 -17.80
C LYS A 69 -3.21 -9.49 -16.53
N THR A 70 -2.14 -10.02 -15.96
CA THR A 70 -1.39 -9.40 -14.86
C THR A 70 0.01 -9.01 -15.31
N TYR A 71 0.64 -8.12 -14.56
CA TYR A 71 2.07 -7.81 -14.70
C TYR A 71 2.94 -8.90 -14.08
N SER A 72 4.19 -8.97 -14.54
CA SER A 72 5.26 -9.69 -13.86
C SER A 72 5.56 -9.07 -12.50
N ILE A 73 6.19 -9.84 -11.60
CA ILE A 73 6.59 -9.33 -10.28
C ILE A 73 7.55 -8.13 -10.38
N ASP A 74 8.47 -8.16 -11.35
CA ASP A 74 9.42 -7.07 -11.57
C ASP A 74 8.72 -5.79 -12.01
N LYS A 75 7.73 -5.91 -12.91
CA LYS A 75 6.94 -4.76 -13.36
C LYS A 75 6.05 -4.22 -12.24
N ILE A 76 5.42 -5.09 -11.44
CA ILE A 76 4.64 -4.69 -10.25
C ILE A 76 5.52 -3.86 -9.30
N ASN A 77 6.69 -4.38 -8.93
CA ASN A 77 7.63 -3.69 -8.05
C ASN A 77 8.05 -2.34 -8.65
N SER A 78 8.37 -2.30 -9.94
CA SER A 78 8.72 -1.06 -10.64
C SER A 78 7.59 -0.03 -10.62
N GLN A 79 6.34 -0.43 -10.87
CA GLN A 79 5.19 0.48 -10.81
C GLN A 79 4.95 1.00 -9.39
N ILE A 80 5.08 0.15 -8.36
CA ILE A 80 4.96 0.57 -6.96
C ILE A 80 6.06 1.58 -6.62
N SER A 81 7.33 1.28 -6.95
CA SER A 81 8.43 2.21 -6.70
C SER A 81 8.25 3.53 -7.44
N ALA A 82 7.77 3.51 -8.69
CA ALA A 82 7.48 4.72 -9.45
C ALA A 82 6.33 5.54 -8.83
N ALA A 83 5.26 4.89 -8.39
CA ALA A 83 4.14 5.54 -7.73
C ALA A 83 4.55 6.17 -6.39
N VAL A 84 5.35 5.46 -5.60
CA VAL A 84 5.92 5.99 -4.36
C VAL A 84 6.84 7.18 -4.66
N ALA A 85 7.76 7.07 -5.62
CA ALA A 85 8.65 8.15 -6.01
C ALA A 85 7.89 9.39 -6.51
N ALA A 86 6.81 9.21 -7.26
CA ALA A 86 5.93 10.29 -7.71
C ALA A 86 5.18 10.94 -6.53
N LEU A 87 4.68 10.14 -5.59
CA LEU A 87 4.00 10.63 -4.38
C LEU A 87 4.95 11.45 -3.48
N VAL A 88 6.18 10.97 -3.30
CA VAL A 88 7.18 11.64 -2.44
C VAL A 88 8.06 12.64 -3.21
N ASN A 89 7.77 12.90 -4.49
CA ASN A 89 8.54 13.76 -5.37
C ASN A 89 10.07 13.51 -5.31
N SER A 90 10.48 12.24 -5.30
CA SER A 90 11.89 11.82 -5.19
C SER A 90 12.64 12.36 -3.96
N ALA A 91 11.94 12.67 -2.88
CA ALA A 91 12.62 13.04 -1.65
C ALA A 91 13.56 11.91 -1.16
N PRO A 92 14.72 12.27 -0.58
CA PRO A 92 15.64 11.30 0.01
C PRO A 92 14.92 10.40 1.03
N GLY A 93 15.21 9.09 1.04
CA GLY A 93 14.54 8.15 1.95
C GLY A 93 14.77 8.39 3.45
N THR A 94 15.67 9.31 3.81
CA THR A 94 15.84 9.80 5.18
C THR A 94 14.77 10.82 5.59
N LEU A 95 14.13 11.46 4.60
CA LEU A 95 13.01 12.39 4.78
C LEU A 95 11.72 11.58 4.61
N ASP A 96 11.06 11.22 5.70
CA ASP A 96 9.70 10.69 5.65
C ASP A 96 8.76 11.85 5.28
N THR A 97 8.69 12.17 3.98
CA THR A 97 8.14 13.43 3.44
C THR A 97 6.75 13.79 3.93
N LEU A 98 5.89 12.78 4.11
CA LEU A 98 4.54 12.98 4.60
C LEU A 98 4.55 13.38 6.07
N LYS A 99 5.49 12.83 6.86
CA LYS A 99 5.71 13.23 8.23
C LYS A 99 6.32 14.62 8.34
N GLU A 100 7.30 14.96 7.50
CA GLU A 100 7.89 16.31 7.50
C GLU A 100 6.87 17.39 7.13
N LEU A 101 6.02 17.13 6.13
CA LEU A 101 4.93 18.03 5.78
C LEU A 101 3.89 18.16 6.90
N ALA A 102 3.53 17.05 7.55
CA ALA A 102 2.60 17.05 8.68
C ALA A 102 3.18 17.84 9.88
N ASP A 103 4.48 17.68 10.15
CA ASP A 103 5.17 18.39 11.21
C ASP A 103 5.27 19.90 10.88
N ALA A 104 5.60 20.26 9.63
CA ALA A 104 5.65 21.65 9.17
C ALA A 104 4.30 22.36 9.29
N LEU A 105 3.21 21.71 8.85
CA LEU A 105 1.85 22.26 8.99
C LEU A 105 1.44 22.47 10.46
N THR A 106 1.85 21.55 11.33
CA THR A 106 1.61 21.66 12.78
C THR A 106 2.38 22.83 13.39
N ALA A 107 3.66 22.96 13.04
CA ALA A 107 4.52 24.04 13.47
C ALA A 107 4.02 25.41 12.98
N ASP A 108 3.59 25.50 11.72
CA ASP A 108 3.03 26.71 11.12
C ASP A 108 1.71 27.11 11.81
N SER A 109 0.81 26.16 12.08
CA SER A 109 -0.43 26.43 12.82
C SER A 109 -0.16 26.99 14.22
N SER A 110 0.81 26.40 14.94
CA SER A 110 1.24 26.89 16.25
C SER A 110 1.84 28.29 16.16
N THR A 111 2.68 28.54 15.14
CA THR A 111 3.32 29.84 14.91
C THR A 111 2.30 30.92 14.57
N ILE A 112 1.34 30.63 13.69
CA ILE A 112 0.27 31.55 13.31
C ILE A 112 -0.64 31.84 14.52
N SER A 113 -1.02 30.83 15.30
CA SER A 113 -1.80 31.02 16.53
C SER A 113 -1.05 31.91 17.55
N GLY A 114 0.26 31.68 17.71
CA GLY A 114 1.13 32.51 18.52
C GLY A 114 1.18 33.96 18.02
N LEU A 115 1.31 34.17 16.71
CA LEU A 115 1.31 35.51 16.11
C LEU A 115 -0.04 36.21 16.28
N VAL A 116 -1.16 35.53 16.05
CA VAL A 116 -2.52 36.07 16.24
C VAL A 116 -2.75 36.46 17.69
N THR A 117 -2.32 35.62 18.64
CA THR A 117 -2.40 35.93 20.07
C THR A 117 -1.53 37.15 20.42
N ALA A 118 -0.29 37.19 19.93
CA ALA A 118 0.61 38.31 20.17
C ALA A 118 0.07 39.63 19.60
N ILE A 119 -0.56 39.60 18.42
CA ILE A 119 -1.24 40.76 17.82
C ILE A 119 -2.49 41.14 18.63
N GLY A 120 -3.29 40.17 19.05
CA GLY A 120 -4.49 40.39 19.87
C GLY A 120 -4.17 41.04 21.23
N ASN A 121 -2.99 40.74 21.79
CA ASN A 121 -2.51 41.33 23.04
C ASN A 121 -1.96 42.75 22.90
N ARG A 122 -1.82 43.29 21.67
CA ARG A 122 -1.36 44.67 21.46
C ARG A 122 -2.52 45.65 21.63
N VAL A 123 -2.22 46.80 22.23
CA VAL A 123 -3.16 47.93 22.31
C VAL A 123 -3.36 48.48 20.91
N ARG A 124 -4.62 48.50 20.44
CA ARG A 124 -5.03 49.08 19.16
C ARG A 124 -5.25 50.58 19.31
N PHE A 125 -4.77 51.34 18.34
CA PHE A 125 -5.04 52.78 18.25
C PHE A 125 -6.22 53.09 17.31
N ASP A 126 -6.61 52.13 16.47
CA ASP A 126 -7.57 52.30 15.38
C ASP A 126 -9.00 51.86 15.75
N ALA A 127 -9.19 51.15 16.88
CA ALA A 127 -10.49 50.69 17.35
C ALA A 127 -10.52 50.53 18.88
N ALA A 128 -11.70 50.66 19.48
CA ALA A 128 -11.91 50.38 20.90
C ALA A 128 -11.73 48.88 21.21
N GLN A 129 -11.08 48.56 22.34
CA GLN A 129 -10.85 47.18 22.81
C GLN A 129 -11.56 46.92 24.14
N SER A 130 -12.17 45.72 24.25
CA SER A 130 -12.79 45.24 25.49
C SER A 130 -11.77 44.48 26.35
N LEU A 131 -10.85 45.22 26.97
CA LEU A 131 -9.87 44.67 27.91
C LEU A 131 -10.45 44.57 29.32
N THR A 132 -9.99 43.59 30.09
CA THR A 132 -10.24 43.52 31.54
C THR A 132 -9.46 44.61 32.28
N ASP A 133 -9.87 44.95 33.50
CA ASP A 133 -9.20 46.01 34.27
C ASP A 133 -7.71 45.72 34.56
N PRO A 134 -7.30 44.48 34.92
CA PRO A 134 -5.88 44.14 35.03
C PRO A 134 -5.11 44.32 33.71
N GLU A 135 -5.69 43.94 32.57
CA GLU A 135 -5.05 44.11 31.25
C GLU A 135 -4.87 45.60 30.90
N LYS A 136 -5.86 46.44 31.24
CA LYS A 136 -5.76 47.89 31.05
C LYS A 136 -4.63 48.49 31.88
N ILE A 137 -4.48 48.10 33.14
CA ILE A 137 -3.40 48.60 34.02
C ILE A 137 -2.05 48.24 33.41
N VAL A 138 -1.83 46.97 33.04
CA VAL A 138 -0.57 46.52 32.43
C VAL A 138 -0.31 47.24 31.10
N ALA A 139 -1.32 47.41 30.26
CA ALA A 139 -1.21 48.15 29.01
C ALA A 139 -0.78 49.60 29.24
N CYS A 140 -1.44 50.30 30.18
CA CYS A 140 -1.16 51.70 30.53
C CYS A 140 0.23 51.89 31.15
N GLN A 141 0.68 50.95 31.98
CA GLN A 141 2.04 50.92 32.51
C GLN A 141 3.08 50.72 31.40
N ASN A 142 2.85 49.78 30.48
CA ASN A 142 3.78 49.50 29.37
C ASN A 142 3.96 50.68 28.41
N ILE A 143 2.92 51.51 28.22
CA ILE A 143 2.99 52.73 27.40
C ILE A 143 3.39 53.98 28.20
N GLY A 144 3.68 53.83 29.50
CA GLY A 144 4.23 54.89 30.35
C GLY A 144 3.21 55.90 30.88
N ILE A 145 1.91 55.62 30.84
CA ILE A 145 0.86 56.55 31.33
C ILE A 145 0.41 56.26 32.77
N GLY A 146 0.92 55.20 33.40
CA GLY A 146 0.64 54.89 34.82
C GLY A 146 -0.66 54.11 35.04
N ASP A 147 -1.16 54.11 36.28
CA ASP A 147 -2.41 53.41 36.65
C ASP A 147 -3.63 54.25 36.27
N PRO A 148 -4.45 53.81 35.28
CA PRO A 148 -5.60 54.55 34.80
C PRO A 148 -6.76 54.61 35.80
N THR A 149 -6.70 53.84 36.89
CA THR A 149 -7.71 53.82 37.96
C THR A 149 -7.41 54.83 39.08
N THR A 150 -6.25 55.49 39.03
CA THR A 150 -5.86 56.49 40.03
C THR A 150 -6.85 57.66 40.04
N ASP A 151 -7.52 57.90 41.17
CA ASP A 151 -8.32 59.10 41.39
C ASP A 151 -7.41 60.30 41.66
N LEU A 152 -6.99 60.95 40.56
CA LEU A 152 -6.13 62.14 40.61
C LEU A 152 -6.82 63.31 41.32
N ALA A 153 -8.15 63.39 41.31
CA ALA A 153 -8.88 64.46 42.01
C ALA A 153 -8.81 64.26 43.53
N ALA A 154 -8.97 63.03 44.00
CA ALA A 154 -8.77 62.68 45.41
C ALA A 154 -7.31 62.91 45.85
N ALA A 155 -6.33 62.51 45.03
CA ALA A 155 -4.92 62.72 45.32
C ALA A 155 -4.57 64.22 45.43
N TYR A 156 -5.08 65.04 44.51
CA TYR A 156 -4.92 66.50 44.56
C TYR A 156 -5.61 67.11 45.79
N ALA A 157 -6.84 66.67 46.10
CA ALA A 157 -7.57 67.15 47.28
C ALA A 157 -6.81 66.85 48.59
N ALA A 158 -6.17 65.68 48.70
CA ALA A 158 -5.34 65.31 49.84
C ALA A 158 -4.05 66.14 49.95
N ALA A 159 -3.42 66.50 48.82
CA ALA A 159 -2.19 67.27 48.80
C ALA A 159 -2.37 68.77 49.11
N LYS A 160 -3.60 69.29 49.07
CA LYS A 160 -3.93 70.70 49.35
C LYS A 160 -3.99 71.01 50.85
N VAL A 161 -4.11 69.99 51.70
CA VAL A 161 -4.19 70.10 53.17
C VAL A 161 -2.80 70.30 53.75
#